data_AF-A0A8J7X4V8-F1
#
_entry.id   AF-A0A8J7X4V8-F1
#
_cell.length_a   1.000
_cell.length_b   1.000
_cell.length_c   1.000
_cell.angle_alpha   90.00
_cell.angle_beta   90.00
_cell.angle_gamma   90.00
#
_symmetry.space_group_name_H-M   'P 1'
#
loop_
_entity.id
_entity.type
_entity.pdbx_description
1 polymer ?
#
loop_
_entity_poly.entity_id
_entity_poly.type
_entity_poly.pdbx_seq_one_letter_code
_entity_poly.pdbx_strand_id
1 'polypeptide(L)'
;EDNNLSDNSGSYEVCSIYITDSDGSVITNNKASNNAGITTYGIYMDGATNTTVTDNTANDNTVDGIYLYLESNDNTITGNTASNNGYYGIEIAWSHNNTLMSNTANGNNYYGIYFFLSDDNVLNSNTACSNTEMDIYQYSEGPGNSGDNNYCDTTEDWNDAGASGCRYACSASTTTTSTTTSLTTTSIEGCLKGDSDCSGTVTDFELLAYIDAWVSGQVTDFDLLEAIDNWTNG
;
A
#
# COMPACT_ATOMS: atom_id res chain seq x y z
N GLU A 1 -24.35 18.97 2.48
CA GLU A 1 -25.35 18.15 1.76
C GLU A 1 -24.79 16.73 1.66
N ASP A 2 -25.62 15.72 1.90
CA ASP A 2 -25.23 14.31 1.79
C ASP A 2 -24.94 13.96 0.32
N ASN A 3 -23.75 13.46 0.01
CA ASN A 3 -23.41 12.95 -1.32
C ASN A 3 -23.35 11.42 -1.28
N ASN A 4 -24.15 10.75 -2.10
CA ASN A 4 -24.07 9.30 -2.26
C ASN A 4 -23.37 8.96 -3.58
N LEU A 5 -22.11 8.51 -3.48
CA LEU A 5 -21.28 8.09 -4.59
C LEU A 5 -21.09 6.58 -4.52
N SER A 6 -21.68 5.87 -5.48
CA SER A 6 -21.55 4.42 -5.60
C SER A 6 -21.19 3.97 -7.01
N ASP A 7 -20.38 2.92 -7.10
CA ASP A 7 -20.04 2.20 -8.33
C ASP A 7 -19.40 3.08 -9.43
N ASN A 8 -18.65 4.12 -9.04
CA ASN A 8 -17.96 5.01 -9.98
C ASN A 8 -16.52 4.56 -10.25
N SER A 9 -16.06 4.79 -11.47
CA SER A 9 -14.64 4.72 -11.84
C SER A 9 -14.19 6.12 -12.20
N GLY A 10 -13.38 6.74 -11.33
CA GLY A 10 -12.79 8.06 -11.56
C GLY A 10 -11.38 7.96 -12.12
N SER A 11 -10.99 8.93 -12.95
CA SER A 11 -9.59 9.23 -13.25
C SER A 11 -9.50 10.72 -13.61
N TYR A 12 -9.14 11.58 -12.66
CA TYR A 12 -9.05 13.02 -12.89
C TYR A 12 -7.65 13.54 -12.57
N GLU A 13 -7.29 14.70 -13.13
CA GLU A 13 -5.95 15.26 -13.05
C GLU A 13 -5.51 15.68 -11.62
N VAL A 14 -6.44 15.72 -10.65
CA VAL A 14 -6.15 16.12 -9.25
C VAL A 14 -6.69 15.15 -8.21
N CYS A 15 -7.95 14.69 -8.31
CA CYS A 15 -8.51 13.67 -7.40
C CYS A 15 -9.56 12.84 -8.16
N SER A 16 -9.63 11.53 -7.93
CA SER A 16 -10.69 10.72 -8.53
C SER A 16 -12.06 10.97 -7.92
N ILE A 17 -12.11 11.02 -6.59
CA ILE A 17 -13.29 11.38 -5.81
C ILE A 17 -12.88 12.49 -4.86
N TYR A 18 -13.60 13.61 -4.92
CA TYR A 18 -13.38 14.75 -4.03
C TYR A 18 -14.68 15.12 -3.34
N ILE A 19 -14.66 15.11 -2.00
CA ILE A 19 -15.77 15.55 -1.16
C ILE A 19 -15.28 16.71 -0.29
N THR A 20 -16.03 17.81 -0.26
CA THR A 20 -15.67 19.01 0.48
C THR A 20 -16.86 19.57 1.25
N ASP A 21 -16.62 20.02 2.48
CA ASP A 21 -17.60 20.68 3.36
C ASP A 21 -18.97 19.95 3.43
N SER A 22 -18.91 18.61 3.47
CA SER A 22 -20.09 17.75 3.46
C SER A 22 -20.33 17.12 4.82
N ASP A 23 -21.59 16.89 5.15
CA ASP A 23 -22.03 16.16 6.33
C ASP A 23 -22.85 14.97 5.84
N GLY A 24 -22.66 13.78 6.40
CA GLY A 24 -23.53 12.62 6.13
C GLY A 24 -23.35 11.95 4.75
N SER A 25 -22.23 12.17 4.05
CA SER A 25 -21.99 11.56 2.75
C SER A 25 -21.75 10.03 2.84
N VAL A 26 -22.01 9.32 1.74
CA VAL A 26 -21.76 7.88 1.60
C VAL A 26 -20.98 7.62 0.32
N ILE A 27 -19.78 7.05 0.44
CA ILE A 27 -18.89 6.71 -0.67
C ILE A 27 -18.65 5.21 -0.63
N THR A 28 -19.21 4.45 -1.58
CA THR A 28 -19.12 2.98 -1.54
C THR A 28 -18.85 2.32 -2.88
N ASN A 29 -18.05 1.24 -2.90
CA ASN A 29 -17.80 0.42 -4.08
C ASN A 29 -17.23 1.19 -5.29
N ASN A 30 -16.49 2.27 -5.05
CA ASN A 30 -15.87 3.03 -6.14
C ASN A 30 -14.45 2.56 -6.42
N LYS A 31 -14.02 2.70 -7.67
CA LYS A 31 -12.64 2.53 -8.12
C LYS A 31 -12.02 3.90 -8.41
N ALA A 32 -11.24 4.39 -7.47
CA ALA A 32 -10.52 5.66 -7.51
C ALA A 32 -9.00 5.41 -7.62
N SER A 33 -8.60 4.70 -8.68
CA SER A 33 -7.24 4.13 -8.82
C SER A 33 -6.56 4.58 -10.11
N ASN A 34 -5.23 4.45 -10.19
CA ASN A 34 -4.43 4.78 -11.39
C ASN A 34 -4.56 6.24 -11.82
N ASN A 35 -4.68 7.16 -10.85
CA ASN A 35 -4.60 8.57 -11.17
C ASN A 35 -3.13 8.94 -11.41
N ALA A 36 -2.81 9.30 -12.66
CA ALA A 36 -1.43 9.53 -13.13
C ALA A 36 -1.05 11.04 -13.16
N GLY A 37 -1.87 11.91 -12.59
CA GLY A 37 -1.55 13.34 -12.47
C GLY A 37 -0.43 13.57 -11.44
N ILE A 38 0.24 14.73 -11.49
CA ILE A 38 1.44 14.98 -10.66
C ILE A 38 1.11 15.00 -9.15
N THR A 39 -0.12 15.34 -8.77
CA THR A 39 -0.56 15.42 -7.37
C THR A 39 -1.96 14.80 -7.23
N THR A 40 -2.08 13.50 -7.54
CA THR A 40 -3.40 12.86 -7.55
C THR A 40 -3.66 11.93 -6.38
N TYR A 41 -4.78 12.20 -5.72
CA TYR A 41 -5.36 11.37 -4.66
C TYR A 41 -6.45 10.46 -5.25
N GLY A 42 -6.64 9.27 -4.66
CA GLY A 42 -7.80 8.43 -4.98
C GLY A 42 -9.09 9.08 -4.47
N ILE A 43 -9.27 9.06 -3.16
CA ILE A 43 -10.40 9.67 -2.46
C ILE A 43 -9.85 10.77 -1.56
N TYR A 44 -10.30 12.01 -1.78
CA TYR A 44 -9.91 13.16 -0.98
C TYR A 44 -11.14 13.78 -0.30
N MET A 45 -11.05 13.92 1.02
CA MET A 45 -12.08 14.50 1.89
C MET A 45 -11.51 15.74 2.57
N ASP A 46 -12.14 16.90 2.36
CA ASP A 46 -11.71 18.19 2.90
C ASP A 46 -12.86 18.83 3.70
N GLY A 47 -12.75 18.89 5.02
CA GLY A 47 -13.85 19.32 5.90
C GLY A 47 -15.10 18.42 5.86
N ALA A 48 -14.95 17.15 5.46
CA ALA A 48 -16.08 16.23 5.38
C ALA A 48 -16.31 15.51 6.72
N THR A 49 -17.52 15.57 7.25
CA THR A 49 -17.89 15.01 8.56
C THR A 49 -18.99 13.97 8.44
N ASN A 50 -19.09 13.08 9.44
CA ASN A 50 -20.11 12.03 9.52
C ASN A 50 -20.26 11.20 8.23
N THR A 51 -19.18 11.04 7.48
CA THR A 51 -19.15 10.39 6.17
C THR A 51 -18.79 8.92 6.32
N THR A 52 -19.45 8.06 5.54
CA THR A 52 -19.15 6.63 5.45
C THR A 52 -18.39 6.35 4.15
N VAL A 53 -17.18 5.81 4.25
CA VAL A 53 -16.34 5.39 3.12
C VAL A 53 -16.14 3.89 3.20
N THR A 54 -16.79 3.12 2.32
CA THR A 54 -16.84 1.65 2.46
C THR A 54 -16.59 0.90 1.16
N ASP A 55 -15.72 -0.12 1.21
CA ASP A 55 -15.45 -1.04 0.10
C ASP A 55 -14.96 -0.35 -1.19
N ASN A 56 -14.21 0.75 -1.08
CA ASN A 56 -13.61 1.42 -2.23
C ASN A 56 -12.20 0.88 -2.51
N THR A 57 -11.78 0.96 -3.78
CA THR A 57 -10.41 0.69 -4.22
C THR A 57 -9.73 1.97 -4.67
N ALA A 58 -8.69 2.39 -3.96
CA ALA A 58 -7.91 3.60 -4.19
C ALA A 58 -6.41 3.27 -4.31
N ASN A 59 -6.07 2.46 -5.30
CA ASN A 59 -4.71 1.95 -5.51
C ASN A 59 -3.96 2.72 -6.60
N ASP A 60 -2.64 2.57 -6.60
CA ASP A 60 -1.78 3.00 -7.72
C ASP A 60 -1.94 4.49 -8.07
N ASN A 61 -2.19 5.34 -7.06
CA ASN A 61 -2.26 6.79 -7.22
C ASN A 61 -0.90 7.42 -6.97
N THR A 62 -0.61 8.56 -7.59
CA THR A 62 0.71 9.22 -7.46
C THR A 62 0.99 9.83 -6.09
N VAL A 63 -0.05 10.14 -5.31
CA VAL A 63 0.07 10.63 -3.92
C VAL A 63 -0.54 9.61 -2.98
N ASP A 64 -1.76 9.85 -2.48
CA ASP A 64 -2.39 8.95 -1.51
C ASP A 64 -3.59 8.22 -2.09
N GLY A 65 -3.89 7.06 -1.49
CA GLY A 65 -5.12 6.35 -1.78
C GLY A 65 -6.33 7.08 -1.21
N ILE A 66 -6.38 7.23 0.11
CA ILE A 66 -7.46 7.92 0.81
C ILE A 66 -6.88 9.00 1.72
N TYR A 67 -7.33 10.24 1.56
CA TYR A 67 -6.84 11.38 2.33
C TYR A 67 -8.00 12.11 3.00
N LEU A 68 -7.97 12.16 4.33
CA LEU A 68 -8.85 12.97 5.16
C LEU A 68 -8.09 14.20 5.64
N TYR A 69 -8.56 15.37 5.26
CA TYR A 69 -7.91 16.64 5.53
C TYR A 69 -8.84 17.61 6.24
N LEU A 70 -8.22 18.36 7.15
CA LEU A 70 -8.72 19.59 7.76
C LEU A 70 -10.15 19.49 8.27
N GLU A 71 -10.30 19.16 9.56
CA GLU A 71 -11.60 19.05 10.22
C GLU A 71 -12.53 17.98 9.60
N SER A 72 -11.96 17.00 8.89
CA SER A 72 -12.70 15.83 8.41
C SER A 72 -12.92 14.84 9.55
N ASN A 73 -13.83 15.20 10.47
CA ASN A 73 -14.04 14.52 11.74
C ASN A 73 -15.20 13.51 11.70
N ASP A 74 -15.21 12.59 12.66
CA ASP A 74 -16.35 11.69 12.92
C ASP A 74 -16.74 10.79 11.73
N ASN A 75 -15.77 10.42 10.89
CA ASN A 75 -15.99 9.57 9.71
C ASN A 75 -15.75 8.09 10.00
N THR A 76 -16.41 7.23 9.22
CA THR A 76 -16.22 5.78 9.26
C THR A 76 -15.63 5.28 7.94
N ILE A 77 -14.44 4.71 7.99
CA ILE A 77 -13.68 4.23 6.84
C ILE A 77 -13.50 2.72 7.01
N THR A 78 -14.21 1.92 6.22
CA THR A 78 -14.30 0.46 6.42
C THR A 78 -14.07 -0.34 5.15
N GLY A 79 -13.26 -1.40 5.21
CA GLY A 79 -13.15 -2.36 4.10
C GLY A 79 -12.51 -1.79 2.82
N ASN A 80 -11.85 -0.64 2.88
CA ASN A 80 -11.24 -0.03 1.70
C ASN A 80 -9.86 -0.63 1.43
N THR A 81 -9.47 -0.66 0.16
CA THR A 81 -8.11 -1.02 -0.28
C THR A 81 -7.43 0.22 -0.84
N ALA A 82 -6.31 0.63 -0.24
CA ALA A 82 -5.51 1.79 -0.61
C ALA A 82 -4.01 1.41 -0.66
N SER A 83 -3.65 0.62 -1.66
CA SER A 83 -2.34 -0.02 -1.78
C SER A 83 -1.54 0.49 -2.98
N ASN A 84 -0.21 0.37 -2.93
CA ASN A 84 0.73 0.76 -3.98
C ASN A 84 0.62 2.24 -4.41
N ASN A 85 0.26 3.13 -3.48
CA ASN A 85 0.22 4.56 -3.75
C ASN A 85 1.61 5.19 -3.60
N GLY A 86 1.82 6.31 -4.28
CA GLY A 86 3.10 7.00 -4.41
C GLY A 86 3.61 7.64 -3.12
N TYR A 87 2.74 7.85 -2.13
CA TYR A 87 3.06 8.32 -0.79
C TYR A 87 2.39 7.44 0.27
N TYR A 88 1.14 7.75 0.65
CA TYR A 88 0.45 7.09 1.75
C TYR A 88 -0.71 6.22 1.27
N GLY A 89 -0.98 5.13 1.98
CA GLY A 89 -2.22 4.38 1.75
C GLY A 89 -3.42 5.20 2.22
N ILE A 90 -3.47 5.45 3.53
CA ILE A 90 -4.51 6.24 4.18
C ILE A 90 -3.85 7.33 5.05
N GLU A 91 -4.08 8.59 4.75
CA GLU A 91 -3.65 9.73 5.57
C GLU A 91 -4.84 10.40 6.26
N ILE A 92 -4.68 10.71 7.55
CA ILE A 92 -5.59 11.54 8.35
C ILE A 92 -4.79 12.73 8.87
N ALA A 93 -5.09 13.93 8.37
CA ALA A 93 -4.38 15.15 8.71
C ALA A 93 -5.32 16.21 9.30
N TRP A 94 -4.97 16.72 10.49
CA TRP A 94 -5.78 17.67 11.27
C TRP A 94 -7.25 17.26 11.40
N SER A 95 -7.49 15.96 11.62
CA SER A 95 -8.81 15.35 11.61
C SER A 95 -8.94 14.33 12.75
N HIS A 96 -10.07 14.35 13.43
CA HIS A 96 -10.25 13.73 14.74
C HIS A 96 -11.47 12.80 14.78
N ASN A 97 -11.52 11.91 15.77
CA ASN A 97 -12.67 11.06 16.04
C ASN A 97 -13.08 10.13 14.87
N ASN A 98 -12.16 9.78 13.97
CA ASN A 98 -12.46 8.89 12.86
C ASN A 98 -12.28 7.41 13.26
N THR A 99 -13.10 6.53 12.68
CA THR A 99 -12.99 5.09 12.86
C THR A 99 -12.56 4.41 11.56
N LEU A 100 -11.41 3.74 11.61
CA LEU A 100 -10.86 2.95 10.52
C LEU A 100 -10.95 1.47 10.88
N MET A 101 -11.71 0.70 10.09
CA MET A 101 -11.94 -0.72 10.35
C MET A 101 -11.67 -1.59 9.14
N SER A 102 -10.84 -2.62 9.28
CA SER A 102 -10.65 -3.63 8.22
C SER A 102 -10.21 -3.07 6.86
N ASN A 103 -9.45 -1.97 6.84
CA ASN A 103 -8.85 -1.44 5.63
C ASN A 103 -7.52 -2.12 5.33
N THR A 104 -7.11 -2.10 4.06
CA THR A 104 -5.83 -2.63 3.58
C THR A 104 -5.01 -1.51 2.91
N ALA A 105 -3.84 -1.22 3.46
CA ALA A 105 -2.93 -0.16 3.02
C ALA A 105 -1.50 -0.69 2.86
N ASN A 106 -1.29 -1.54 1.84
CA ASN A 106 -0.04 -2.26 1.64
C ASN A 106 0.80 -1.65 0.52
N GLY A 107 2.12 -1.85 0.58
CA GLY A 107 3.00 -1.58 -0.55
C GLY A 107 3.10 -0.11 -0.95
N ASN A 108 2.72 0.83 -0.07
CA ASN A 108 2.81 2.25 -0.37
C ASN A 108 4.26 2.74 -0.25
N ASN A 109 4.60 3.72 -1.07
CA ASN A 109 5.97 4.21 -1.23
C ASN A 109 6.51 5.00 -0.03
N TYR A 110 5.69 5.24 1.00
CA TYR A 110 6.09 5.82 2.29
C TYR A 110 5.39 5.11 3.46
N TYR A 111 4.18 5.53 3.83
CA TYR A 111 3.47 5.03 5.00
C TYR A 111 2.19 4.29 4.61
N GLY A 112 1.85 3.22 5.33
CA GLY A 112 0.57 2.53 5.12
C GLY A 112 -0.58 3.39 5.62
N ILE A 113 -0.59 3.65 6.93
CA ILE A 113 -1.58 4.48 7.61
C ILE A 113 -0.86 5.56 8.40
N TYR A 114 -1.21 6.81 8.14
CA TYR A 114 -0.52 7.97 8.70
C TYR A 114 -1.50 8.93 9.39
N PHE A 115 -1.18 9.28 10.64
CA PHE A 115 -1.89 10.32 11.39
C PHE A 115 -0.99 11.54 11.54
N PHE A 116 -1.37 12.66 10.92
CA PHE A 116 -0.67 13.93 11.06
C PHE A 116 -1.48 14.90 11.91
N LEU A 117 -0.97 15.24 13.09
CA LEU A 117 -1.61 16.17 14.03
C LEU A 117 -3.10 15.88 14.22
N SER A 118 -3.40 14.59 14.41
CA SER A 118 -4.75 14.02 14.42
C SER A 118 -4.90 13.12 15.64
N ASP A 119 -5.99 13.31 16.39
CA ASP A 119 -6.20 12.72 17.71
C ASP A 119 -7.57 12.02 17.80
N ASP A 120 -7.73 11.17 18.81
CA ASP A 120 -8.97 10.43 19.12
C ASP A 120 -9.50 9.55 17.97
N ASN A 121 -8.63 9.12 17.05
CA ASN A 121 -8.99 8.19 15.99
C ASN A 121 -8.84 6.72 16.45
N VAL A 122 -9.67 5.84 15.88
CA VAL A 122 -9.70 4.42 16.25
C VAL A 122 -9.35 3.55 15.05
N LEU A 123 -8.31 2.72 15.16
CA LEU A 123 -7.85 1.82 14.11
C LEU A 123 -8.02 0.36 14.54
N ASN A 124 -9.01 -0.35 14.01
CA ASN A 124 -9.28 -1.74 14.37
C ASN A 124 -9.20 -2.71 13.19
N SER A 125 -8.46 -3.81 13.36
CA SER A 125 -8.39 -4.91 12.37
C SER A 125 -7.92 -4.48 10.97
N ASN A 126 -7.10 -3.43 10.87
CA ASN A 126 -6.54 -2.96 9.61
C ASN A 126 -5.25 -3.71 9.28
N THR A 127 -4.90 -3.74 8.00
CA THR A 127 -3.67 -4.35 7.49
C THR A 127 -2.86 -3.28 6.78
N ALA A 128 -1.67 -2.99 7.29
CA ALA A 128 -0.69 -2.15 6.64
C ALA A 128 0.65 -2.90 6.63
N CYS A 129 1.09 -3.31 5.45
CA CYS A 129 2.23 -4.19 5.31
C CYS A 129 3.06 -3.82 4.08
N SER A 130 4.37 -4.04 4.17
CA SER A 130 5.31 -3.82 3.06
C SER A 130 5.33 -2.38 2.56
N ASN A 131 5.04 -1.41 3.44
CA ASN A 131 5.26 0.01 3.15
C ASN A 131 6.76 0.31 3.34
N THR A 132 7.30 1.24 2.57
CA THR A 132 8.76 1.42 2.47
C THR A 132 9.39 2.00 3.74
N GLU A 133 8.65 2.81 4.50
CA GLU A 133 9.12 3.44 5.73
C GLU A 133 8.44 2.81 6.96
N MET A 134 7.22 3.25 7.29
CA MET A 134 6.44 2.76 8.43
C MET A 134 5.11 2.22 7.94
N ASP A 135 4.68 1.07 8.44
CA ASP A 135 3.35 0.57 8.14
C ASP A 135 2.26 1.42 8.83
N ILE A 136 2.47 1.79 10.10
CA ILE A 136 1.61 2.73 10.82
C ILE A 136 2.45 3.79 11.50
N TYR A 137 2.17 5.05 11.22
CA TYR A 137 2.87 6.18 11.84
C TYR A 137 1.90 7.19 12.41
N GLN A 138 2.10 7.53 13.67
CA GLN A 138 1.46 8.65 14.33
C GLN A 138 2.44 9.81 14.52
N TYR A 139 2.22 10.90 13.80
CA TYR A 139 2.87 12.18 14.07
C TYR A 139 1.91 13.09 14.84
N SER A 140 1.77 12.85 16.14
CA SER A 140 0.94 13.68 17.05
C SER A 140 1.70 14.05 18.33
N GLU A 141 1.36 15.21 18.91
CA GLU A 141 1.77 15.60 20.26
C GLU A 141 0.69 15.27 21.34
N GLY A 142 -0.46 14.73 20.93
CA GLY A 142 -1.64 14.48 21.76
C GLY A 142 -1.90 13.00 22.05
N PRO A 143 -2.37 12.64 23.27
CA PRO A 143 -2.93 11.32 23.53
C PRO A 143 -4.30 11.20 22.86
N GLY A 144 -4.66 10.02 22.33
CA GLY A 144 -6.05 9.76 21.93
C GLY A 144 -6.24 8.70 20.87
N ASN A 145 -5.32 8.60 19.90
CA ASN A 145 -5.42 7.53 18.91
C ASN A 145 -5.24 6.16 19.58
N SER A 146 -6.07 5.21 19.16
CA SER A 146 -6.11 3.87 19.76
C SER A 146 -6.54 2.83 18.74
N GLY A 147 -6.34 1.56 19.07
CA GLY A 147 -6.69 0.49 18.15
C GLY A 147 -6.37 -0.88 18.69
N ASP A 148 -6.84 -1.92 18.01
CA ASP A 148 -6.52 -3.31 18.31
C ASP A 148 -6.63 -4.18 17.05
N ASN A 149 -5.98 -5.34 17.11
CA ASN A 149 -6.03 -6.39 16.10
C ASN A 149 -5.50 -5.98 14.72
N ASN A 150 -4.63 -4.97 14.63
CA ASN A 150 -4.02 -4.56 13.37
C ASN A 150 -2.85 -5.48 12.99
N TYR A 151 -2.56 -5.54 11.69
CA TYR A 151 -1.42 -6.24 11.09
C TYR A 151 -0.43 -5.21 10.57
N CYS A 152 0.78 -5.20 11.13
CA CYS A 152 1.92 -4.41 10.66
C CYS A 152 3.26 -4.93 11.19
N ASP A 153 4.36 -4.60 10.53
CA ASP A 153 5.72 -4.96 10.95
C ASP A 153 6.50 -3.74 11.49
N THR A 154 6.29 -2.54 10.95
CA THR A 154 6.97 -1.31 11.39
C THR A 154 5.99 -0.24 11.86
N THR A 155 6.25 0.32 13.04
CA THR A 155 5.41 1.37 13.62
C THR A 155 6.23 2.48 14.26
N GLU A 156 5.75 3.71 14.18
CA GLU A 156 6.28 4.85 14.93
C GLU A 156 5.14 5.52 15.72
N ASP A 157 5.34 5.67 17.03
CA ASP A 157 4.36 6.21 17.98
C ASP A 157 2.97 5.56 17.95
N TRP A 158 2.90 4.30 17.48
CA TRP A 158 1.68 3.50 17.46
C TRP A 158 1.83 2.23 18.29
N ASN A 159 0.78 1.90 19.05
CA ASN A 159 0.66 0.60 19.72
C ASN A 159 -0.81 0.16 19.74
N ASP A 160 -1.07 -1.06 19.31
CA ASP A 160 -2.34 -1.73 19.55
C ASP A 160 -2.55 -2.00 21.03
N ALA A 161 -3.82 -2.13 21.44
CA ALA A 161 -4.22 -2.42 22.80
C ALA A 161 -3.53 -3.69 23.33
N GLY A 162 -2.63 -3.52 24.31
CA GLY A 162 -1.90 -4.62 24.92
C GLY A 162 -0.76 -5.20 24.09
N ALA A 163 -0.31 -4.50 23.04
CA ALA A 163 0.86 -4.85 22.24
C ALA A 163 1.86 -3.67 22.16
N SER A 164 3.08 -3.97 21.70
CA SER A 164 4.03 -2.94 21.25
C SER A 164 4.04 -2.99 19.72
N GLY A 165 3.72 -1.88 19.05
CA GLY A 165 3.36 -1.87 17.62
C GLY A 165 2.01 -2.56 17.38
N CYS A 166 1.84 -3.24 16.25
CA CYS A 166 0.63 -4.00 15.96
C CYS A 166 0.48 -5.28 16.78
N ARG A 167 -0.78 -5.71 16.97
CA ARG A 167 -1.13 -6.96 17.64
C ARG A 167 -0.64 -8.18 16.87
N TYR A 168 -0.69 -8.10 15.54
CA TYR A 168 -0.24 -9.13 14.63
C TYR A 168 0.89 -8.57 13.76
N ALA A 169 1.96 -9.35 13.62
CA ALA A 169 2.92 -9.10 12.55
C ALA A 169 2.22 -9.39 11.21
N CYS A 170 2.62 -8.68 10.15
CA CYS A 170 2.19 -9.00 8.79
C CYS A 170 2.44 -10.48 8.46
N SER A 171 3.41 -11.08 9.17
CA SER A 171 3.91 -12.44 9.04
C SER A 171 4.55 -12.60 7.67
N ALA A 172 5.79 -13.11 7.66
CA ALA A 172 6.52 -13.46 6.46
C ALA A 172 5.54 -14.09 5.48
N SER A 173 5.34 -13.45 4.32
CA SER A 173 4.58 -14.01 3.23
C SER A 173 4.89 -15.50 3.20
N THR A 174 3.94 -16.32 3.63
CA THR A 174 3.71 -17.55 2.93
C THR A 174 3.44 -17.07 1.53
N THR A 175 4.51 -16.99 0.76
CA THR A 175 4.51 -17.44 -0.60
C THR A 175 3.47 -18.55 -0.60
N THR A 176 2.30 -18.25 -1.15
CA THR A 176 1.74 -19.22 -2.06
C THR A 176 2.87 -19.50 -3.02
N THR A 177 3.67 -20.49 -2.66
CA THR A 177 4.13 -21.46 -3.62
C THR A 177 2.85 -21.99 -4.25
N SER A 178 2.30 -21.21 -5.19
CA SER A 178 2.16 -21.77 -6.51
C SER A 178 3.52 -22.41 -6.75
N THR A 179 3.53 -23.73 -6.81
CA THR A 179 4.73 -24.50 -7.10
C THR A 179 5.14 -24.19 -8.54
N THR A 180 5.61 -22.98 -8.78
CA THR A 180 6.58 -22.69 -9.81
C THR A 180 7.90 -22.92 -9.12
N THR A 181 8.48 -24.08 -9.40
CA THR A 181 9.87 -24.41 -9.05
C THR A 181 10.76 -23.23 -9.42
N SER A 182 11.13 -22.42 -8.43
CA SER A 182 12.14 -21.38 -8.61
C SER A 182 13.44 -22.09 -8.97
N LEU A 183 13.99 -21.70 -10.12
CA LEU A 183 15.22 -22.24 -10.66
C LEU A 183 16.37 -21.84 -9.70
N THR A 184 17.25 -22.79 -9.37
CA THR A 184 18.50 -22.46 -8.66
C THR A 184 19.34 -21.50 -9.49
N THR A 185 20.31 -20.79 -8.91
CA THR A 185 21.24 -19.93 -9.67
C THR A 185 21.91 -20.67 -10.82
N THR A 186 22.24 -21.96 -10.64
CA THR A 186 22.76 -22.84 -11.70
C THR A 186 21.73 -23.13 -12.80
N SER A 187 20.46 -23.24 -12.44
CA SER A 187 19.36 -23.47 -13.38
C SER A 187 19.01 -22.19 -14.17
N ILE A 188 19.08 -21.02 -13.53
CA ILE A 188 18.94 -19.70 -14.17
C ILE A 188 20.09 -19.46 -15.15
N GLU A 189 21.32 -19.76 -14.72
CA GLU A 189 22.52 -19.68 -15.57
C GLU A 189 22.42 -20.61 -16.79
N GLY A 190 21.93 -21.84 -16.61
CA GLY A 190 21.65 -22.77 -17.72
C GLY A 190 20.61 -22.23 -18.71
N CYS A 191 19.52 -21.64 -18.22
CA CYS A 191 18.50 -21.02 -19.07
C CYS A 191 19.03 -19.80 -19.84
N LEU A 192 19.82 -18.93 -19.20
CA LEU A 192 20.44 -17.78 -19.86
C LEU A 192 21.51 -18.19 -20.89
N LYS A 193 22.10 -19.38 -20.73
CA LYS A 193 23.04 -20.00 -21.71
C LYS A 193 22.34 -20.84 -22.80
N GLY A 194 21.01 -20.87 -22.84
CA GLY A 194 20.24 -21.47 -23.93
C GLY A 194 19.94 -22.97 -23.80
N ASP A 195 19.85 -23.51 -22.58
CA ASP A 195 19.47 -24.91 -22.37
C ASP A 195 18.02 -25.20 -22.82
N SER A 196 17.81 -26.35 -23.49
CA SER A 196 16.56 -26.73 -24.14
C SER A 196 15.42 -27.13 -23.20
N ASP A 197 15.72 -27.33 -21.91
CA ASP A 197 14.73 -27.67 -20.88
C ASP A 197 14.00 -26.45 -20.30
N CYS A 198 14.36 -25.23 -20.71
CA CYS A 198 13.74 -23.99 -20.23
C CYS A 198 12.52 -23.63 -21.10
N SER A 199 11.36 -24.22 -20.80
CA SER A 199 10.10 -23.87 -21.47
C SER A 199 9.54 -22.53 -20.95
N GLY A 200 10.21 -21.41 -21.23
CA GLY A 200 9.78 -20.01 -21.01
C GLY A 200 9.30 -19.69 -19.59
N THR A 201 9.98 -18.89 -18.77
CA THR A 201 10.62 -17.60 -19.02
C THR A 201 11.42 -17.31 -17.75
N VAL A 202 12.72 -16.97 -17.87
CA VAL A 202 13.38 -16.28 -16.76
C VAL A 202 12.65 -14.95 -16.59
N THR A 203 11.98 -14.77 -15.46
CA THR A 203 11.20 -13.57 -15.17
C THR A 203 12.12 -12.40 -14.82
N ASP A 204 11.62 -11.15 -14.93
CA ASP A 204 12.38 -9.96 -14.52
C ASP A 204 12.84 -10.07 -13.05
N PHE A 205 12.04 -10.74 -12.21
CA PHE A 205 12.38 -11.03 -10.81
C PHE A 205 13.56 -12.01 -10.67
N GLU A 206 13.62 -13.07 -11.49
CA GLU A 206 14.73 -14.04 -11.48
C GLU A 206 16.01 -13.45 -12.08
N LEU A 207 15.89 -12.56 -13.06
CA LEU A 207 17.01 -11.79 -13.59
C LEU A 207 17.57 -10.82 -12.53
N LEU A 208 16.70 -10.13 -11.80
CA LEU A 208 17.10 -9.26 -10.68
C LEU A 208 17.80 -10.05 -9.57
N ALA A 209 17.29 -11.24 -9.21
CA ALA A 209 17.92 -12.12 -8.23
C ALA A 209 19.32 -12.60 -8.67
N TYR A 210 19.52 -12.85 -9.98
CA TYR A 210 20.82 -13.22 -10.53
C TYR A 210 21.82 -12.04 -10.53
N ILE A 211 21.34 -10.82 -10.81
CA ILE A 211 22.13 -9.59 -10.71
C ILE A 211 22.54 -9.34 -9.25
N ASP A 212 21.64 -9.53 -8.28
CA ASP A 212 21.96 -9.39 -6.85
C ASP A 212 22.99 -10.43 -6.37
N ALA A 213 22.93 -11.66 -6.91
CA ALA A 213 23.94 -12.70 -6.66
C ALA A 213 25.31 -12.32 -7.23
N TRP A 214 25.36 -11.62 -8.38
CA TRP A 214 26.58 -11.06 -8.93
C TRP A 214 27.14 -9.91 -8.08
N VAL A 215 26.29 -8.95 -7.68
CA VAL A 215 26.69 -7.83 -6.80
C VAL A 215 27.25 -8.32 -5.46
N SER A 216 26.74 -9.45 -4.96
CA SER A 216 27.22 -10.10 -3.74
C SER A 216 28.40 -11.08 -3.94
N GLY A 217 28.94 -11.16 -5.15
CA GLY A 217 30.14 -11.95 -5.49
C GLY A 217 29.93 -13.47 -5.50
N GLN A 218 28.68 -13.93 -5.58
CA GLN A 218 28.33 -15.35 -5.69
C GLN A 218 28.40 -15.86 -7.14
N VAL A 219 28.42 -14.94 -8.12
CA VAL A 219 28.52 -15.17 -9.58
C VAL A 219 29.66 -14.32 -10.13
N THR A 220 30.40 -14.79 -11.13
CA THR A 220 31.52 -14.02 -11.71
C THR A 220 31.08 -13.07 -12.82
N ASP A 221 31.83 -11.97 -13.04
CA ASP A 221 31.60 -11.02 -14.13
C ASP A 221 31.51 -11.70 -15.52
N PHE A 222 32.30 -12.76 -15.72
CA PHE A 222 32.34 -13.51 -16.98
C PHE A 222 31.03 -14.27 -17.22
N ASP A 223 30.47 -14.88 -16.17
CA ASP A 223 29.23 -15.67 -16.24
C ASP A 223 27.98 -14.79 -16.42
N LEU A 224 28.03 -13.53 -15.96
CA LEU A 224 26.94 -12.55 -16.16
C LEU A 224 26.94 -11.98 -17.58
N LEU A 225 28.11 -11.59 -18.11
CA LEU A 225 28.24 -11.01 -19.45
C LEU A 225 27.85 -12.01 -20.55
N GLU A 226 28.29 -13.26 -20.45
CA GLU A 226 27.95 -14.32 -21.41
C GLU A 226 26.45 -14.67 -21.36
N ALA A 227 25.85 -14.65 -20.17
CA ALA A 227 24.42 -14.90 -19.97
C ALA A 227 23.52 -13.79 -20.56
N ILE A 228 23.90 -12.52 -20.38
CA ILE A 228 23.16 -11.38 -20.95
C ILE A 228 23.28 -11.37 -22.48
N ASP A 229 24.49 -11.59 -23.02
CA ASP A 229 24.74 -11.53 -24.48
C ASP A 229 23.97 -12.63 -25.23
N ASN A 230 23.88 -13.84 -24.66
CA ASN A 230 23.09 -14.94 -25.21
C ASN A 230 21.57 -14.68 -25.11
N TRP A 231 21.10 -14.04 -24.03
CA TRP A 231 19.68 -13.70 -23.86
C TRP A 231 19.20 -12.59 -24.80
N THR A 232 20.05 -11.60 -25.10
CA THR A 232 19.68 -10.49 -26.00
C THR A 232 19.79 -10.83 -27.49
N ASN A 233 20.49 -11.91 -27.85
CA ASN A 233 20.77 -12.28 -29.25
C ASN A 233 20.14 -13.61 -29.71
N GLY A 234 19.36 -14.30 -28.86
CA GLY A 234 18.61 -15.52 -29.17
C GLY A 234 17.11 -15.27 -29.36
#